data_AF-A0A0Q4D0V2-F1
#
_entry.id   AF-A0A0Q4D0V2-F1
#
_cell.length_a   1.000
_cell.length_b   1.000
_cell.length_c   1.000
_cell.angle_alpha   90.00
_cell.angle_beta   90.00
_cell.angle_gamma   90.00
#
_symmetry.space_group_name_H-M   'P 1'
#
loop_
_entity.id
_entity.type
_entity.pdbx_description
1 polymer ?
#
loop_
_entity_poly.entity_id
_entity_poly.type
_entity_poly.pdbx_seq_one_letter_code
_entity_poly.pdbx_strand_id
1 'polypeptide(L)'
;MKKYTVQHYGKQFVLLTEAREEIGRIADVSNFFSLKHYIIFRSRSYDIRNVGFLKNDVELFNANGVIYFTDLAKERIIKSGKEVRVYYFKLGKTSRLSEKGNLLAEISEERNRSKETVFHMAADDGVDDLLILLFLHYSTKEFNGIGGDGD
;
A
#
# COMPACT_ATOMS: atom_id res chain seq x y z
N MET A 1 -0.40 8.72 16.55
CA MET A 1 -0.95 7.96 15.41
C MET A 1 -1.38 8.94 14.35
N LYS A 2 -0.89 8.75 13.13
CA LYS A 2 -1.29 9.47 11.93
C LYS A 2 -2.59 8.89 11.40
N LYS A 3 -3.48 9.75 10.95
CA LYS A 3 -4.78 9.38 10.38
C LYS A 3 -4.88 9.91 8.97
N TYR A 4 -5.41 9.09 8.10
CA TYR A 4 -5.58 9.39 6.69
C TYR A 4 -6.95 8.95 6.22
N THR A 5 -7.41 9.63 5.17
CA THR A 5 -8.54 9.18 4.36
C THR A 5 -8.01 8.74 3.02
N VAL A 6 -8.49 7.61 2.51
CA VAL A 6 -8.19 7.19 1.15
C VAL A 6 -9.38 7.48 0.26
N GLN A 7 -9.12 8.23 -0.82
CA GLN A 7 -10.13 8.54 -1.83
C GLN A 7 -9.83 7.79 -3.12
N HIS A 8 -10.87 7.23 -3.73
CA HIS A 8 -10.78 6.53 -4.99
C HIS A 8 -11.27 7.43 -6.13
N TYR A 9 -10.37 7.77 -7.05
CA TYR A 9 -10.65 8.60 -8.22
C TYR A 9 -10.29 7.85 -9.50
N GLY A 10 -11.28 7.20 -10.11
CA GLY A 10 -11.08 6.45 -11.36
C GLY A 10 -10.16 5.25 -11.18
N LYS A 11 -8.89 5.37 -11.62
CA LYS A 11 -7.85 4.34 -11.49
C LYS A 11 -6.76 4.73 -10.48
N GLN A 12 -7.08 5.66 -9.57
CA GLN A 12 -6.15 6.18 -8.59
C GLN A 12 -6.72 6.07 -7.18
N PHE A 13 -5.86 5.70 -6.24
CA PHE A 13 -6.13 5.81 -4.81
C PHE A 13 -5.25 6.91 -4.24
N VAL A 14 -5.87 7.95 -3.70
CA VAL A 14 -5.19 9.13 -3.15
C VAL A 14 -5.24 9.06 -1.64
N LEU A 15 -4.08 9.11 -0.99
CA LEU A 15 -3.93 9.16 0.45
C LEU A 15 -3.91 10.61 0.91
N LEU A 16 -4.90 11.00 1.72
CA LEU A 16 -5.07 12.35 2.23
C LEU A 16 -4.89 12.41 3.74
N THR A 17 -4.32 13.50 4.25
CA THR A 17 -4.34 13.83 5.68
C THR A 17 -5.75 14.20 6.16
N GLU A 18 -5.93 14.35 7.47
CA GLU A 18 -7.18 14.91 8.04
C GLU A 18 -7.48 16.33 7.52
N ALA A 19 -6.44 17.10 7.18
CA ALA A 19 -6.55 18.42 6.56
C ALA A 19 -6.85 18.38 5.04
N ARG A 20 -7.06 17.19 4.47
CA ARG A 20 -7.25 16.92 3.03
C ARG A 20 -6.05 17.28 2.15
N GLU A 21 -4.85 17.28 2.72
CA GLU A 21 -3.62 17.44 1.95
C GLU A 21 -3.19 16.09 1.36
N GLU A 22 -2.80 16.09 0.08
CA GLU A 22 -2.31 14.88 -0.58
C GLU A 22 -0.90 14.52 -0.10
N ILE A 23 -0.78 13.32 0.47
CA ILE A 23 0.51 12.73 0.83
C ILE A 23 1.11 12.02 -0.39
N GLY A 24 0.27 11.29 -1.11
CA GLY A 24 0.64 10.60 -2.34
C GLY A 24 -0.53 9.80 -2.88
N ARG A 25 -0.29 9.13 -4.01
CA ARG A 25 -1.31 8.32 -4.66
C ARG A 25 -0.72 7.08 -5.32
N ILE A 26 -1.54 6.05 -5.38
CA ILE A 26 -1.32 4.87 -6.22
C ILE A 26 -2.05 5.13 -7.52
N ALA A 27 -1.42 4.86 -8.64
CA ALA A 27 -2.04 5.03 -9.93
C ALA A 27 -1.70 3.88 -10.87
N ASP A 28 -2.70 3.49 -11.65
CA ASP A 28 -2.60 2.45 -12.65
C ASP A 28 -2.53 3.10 -14.04
N VAL A 29 -1.47 2.80 -14.79
CA VAL A 29 -1.38 3.12 -16.22
C VAL A 29 -1.51 1.83 -17.00
N SER A 30 -2.63 1.72 -17.71
CA SER A 30 -2.90 0.66 -18.66
C SER A 30 -2.64 1.16 -20.07
N ASN A 31 -1.70 0.55 -20.78
CA ASN A 31 -1.60 0.63 -22.24
C ASN A 31 -2.07 -0.72 -22.84
N PHE A 32 -2.32 -0.76 -24.15
CA PHE A 32 -2.83 -1.96 -24.85
C PHE A 32 -2.07 -3.28 -24.57
N PHE A 33 -0.82 -3.21 -24.10
CA PHE A 33 0.04 -4.38 -23.87
C PHE A 33 0.55 -4.53 -22.43
N SER A 34 0.27 -3.59 -21.52
CA SER A 34 0.80 -3.67 -20.16
C SER A 34 0.00 -2.86 -19.16
N LEU A 35 -0.23 -3.44 -17.98
CA LEU A 35 -0.67 -2.72 -16.78
C LEU A 35 0.56 -2.41 -15.93
N LYS A 36 0.86 -1.13 -15.71
CA LYS A 36 1.91 -0.67 -14.81
C LYS A 36 1.30 0.01 -13.61
N HIS A 37 1.85 -0.29 -12.43
CA HIS A 37 1.47 0.32 -11.17
C HIS A 37 2.60 1.20 -10.68
N TYR A 38 2.28 2.39 -10.24
CA TYR A 38 3.25 3.30 -9.66
C TYR A 38 2.67 4.02 -8.45
N ILE A 39 3.56 4.37 -7.54
CA ILE A 39 3.27 5.28 -6.42
C ILE A 39 3.84 6.63 -6.79
N ILE A 40 3.02 7.68 -6.71
CA ILE A 40 3.51 9.07 -6.72
C ILE A 40 3.57 9.52 -5.26
N PHE A 41 4.77 9.86 -4.79
CA PHE A 41 5.00 10.35 -3.44
C PHE A 41 5.99 11.51 -3.48
N ARG A 42 5.62 12.66 -2.89
CA ARG A 42 6.43 13.89 -2.87
C ARG A 42 7.02 14.27 -4.24
N SER A 43 6.16 14.30 -5.26
CA SER A 43 6.52 14.61 -6.66
C SER A 43 7.50 13.64 -7.32
N ARG A 44 7.69 12.44 -6.75
CA ARG A 44 8.50 11.36 -7.34
C ARG A 44 7.61 10.17 -7.67
N SER A 45 7.83 9.60 -8.85
CA SER A 45 7.17 8.36 -9.26
C SER A 45 8.05 7.17 -8.94
N TYR A 46 7.45 6.14 -8.37
CA TYR A 46 8.07 4.87 -8.04
C TYR A 46 7.34 3.77 -8.80
N ASP A 47 8.02 3.11 -9.73
CA ASP A 47 7.53 1.90 -10.38
C ASP A 47 7.42 0.79 -9.33
N ILE A 48 6.25 0.17 -9.22
CA ILE A 48 6.08 -1.01 -8.39
C ILE A 48 6.43 -2.23 -9.25
N ARG A 49 7.49 -2.94 -8.88
CA ARG A 49 7.94 -4.15 -9.58
C ARG A 49 7.90 -5.31 -8.62
N ASN A 50 7.26 -6.40 -9.03
CA ASN A 50 7.45 -7.68 -8.36
C ASN A 50 8.79 -8.26 -8.83
N VAL A 51 9.69 -8.54 -7.89
CA VAL A 51 11.09 -8.90 -8.20
C VAL A 51 11.53 -10.22 -7.58
N GLY A 52 10.62 -10.93 -6.90
CA GLY A 52 10.93 -12.21 -6.28
C GLY A 52 10.20 -13.39 -6.91
N PHE A 53 10.49 -14.57 -6.37
CA PHE A 53 9.76 -15.80 -6.68
C PHE A 53 8.36 -15.81 -6.05
N LEU A 54 8.09 -14.92 -5.07
CA LEU A 54 6.83 -14.83 -4.35
C LEU A 54 6.11 -13.51 -4.65
N LYS A 55 4.77 -13.53 -4.58
CA LYS A 55 3.90 -12.38 -4.90
C LYS A 55 4.19 -11.11 -4.07
N ASN A 56 4.91 -11.23 -2.95
CA ASN A 56 5.06 -10.15 -1.97
C ASN A 56 6.48 -9.55 -1.91
N ASP A 57 7.39 -9.97 -2.79
CA ASP A 57 8.69 -9.33 -2.95
C ASP A 57 8.57 -8.18 -3.97
N VAL A 58 8.66 -6.94 -3.49
CA VAL A 58 8.42 -5.76 -4.31
C VAL A 58 9.53 -4.72 -4.20
N GLU A 59 9.91 -4.21 -5.35
CA GLU A 59 10.76 -3.04 -5.49
C GLU A 59 9.92 -1.82 -5.87
N LEU A 60 10.16 -0.73 -5.16
CA LEU A 60 9.82 0.61 -5.59
C LEU A 60 11.05 1.20 -6.29
N PHE A 61 11.02 1.22 -7.61
CA PHE A 61 12.12 1.68 -8.45
C PHE A 61 11.88 3.12 -8.92
N ASN A 62 12.88 3.99 -8.84
CA ASN A 62 12.89 5.28 -9.52
C ASN A 62 14.30 5.63 -10.05
N ALA A 63 14.44 6.79 -10.69
CA ALA A 63 15.72 7.24 -11.25
C ALA A 63 16.85 7.39 -10.21
N ASN A 64 16.52 7.55 -8.93
CA ASN A 64 17.47 7.77 -7.83
C ASN A 64 17.82 6.48 -7.08
N GLY A 65 17.19 5.34 -7.41
CA GLY A 65 17.50 4.06 -6.79
C GLY A 65 16.29 3.16 -6.61
N VAL A 66 16.48 2.14 -5.78
CA VAL A 66 15.53 1.07 -5.54
C VAL A 66 15.26 0.96 -4.05
N ILE A 67 14.00 0.87 -3.67
CA ILE A 67 13.58 0.56 -2.30
C ILE A 67 12.92 -0.81 -2.34
N TYR A 68 13.52 -1.78 -1.65
CA TYR A 68 13.06 -3.16 -1.62
C TYR A 68 12.18 -3.42 -0.40
N PHE A 69 11.04 -4.06 -0.61
CA PHE A 69 10.11 -4.52 0.40
C PHE A 69 9.87 -6.02 0.21
N THR A 70 9.81 -6.77 1.31
CA THR A 70 9.51 -8.21 1.30
C THR A 70 8.58 -8.54 2.46
N ASP A 71 7.69 -9.49 2.22
CA ASP A 71 6.87 -10.15 3.22
C ASP A 71 7.16 -11.66 3.18
N LEU A 72 6.80 -12.32 4.28
CA LEU A 72 6.59 -13.76 4.46
C LEU A 72 7.75 -14.56 5.01
N ALA A 73 7.72 -14.71 6.34
CA ALA A 73 8.06 -15.94 7.06
C ALA A 73 9.49 -16.48 6.92
N LYS A 74 10.38 -15.84 6.16
CA LYS A 74 11.80 -16.18 6.08
C LYS A 74 12.63 -14.91 6.11
N GLU A 75 13.64 -14.93 6.96
CA GLU A 75 14.62 -13.89 7.24
C GLU A 75 15.55 -13.55 6.05
N ARG A 76 15.06 -13.49 4.81
CA ARG A 76 15.92 -13.38 3.63
C ARG A 76 15.51 -12.26 2.66
N ILE A 77 16.46 -11.32 2.51
CA ILE A 77 16.70 -10.30 1.44
C ILE A 77 16.14 -8.91 1.83
N ILE A 78 16.85 -7.84 2.28
CA ILE A 78 18.17 -7.15 2.06
C ILE A 78 18.29 -6.47 0.66
N LYS A 79 18.68 -5.20 0.38
CA LYS A 79 19.78 -4.25 0.79
C LYS A 79 19.45 -2.81 0.29
N SER A 80 19.97 -1.68 0.79
CA SER A 80 21.30 -1.31 1.31
C SER A 80 21.18 -0.13 2.31
N GLY A 81 21.83 -0.24 3.49
CA GLY A 81 22.32 0.93 4.24
C GLY A 81 21.96 1.07 5.72
N LYS A 82 20.90 0.42 6.24
CA LYS A 82 20.52 0.49 7.67
C LYS A 82 19.82 -0.78 8.16
N GLU A 83 19.71 -0.88 9.49
CA GLU A 83 19.01 -1.90 10.30
C GLU A 83 17.77 -2.49 9.60
N VAL A 84 17.76 -3.81 9.42
CA VAL A 84 16.72 -4.53 8.68
C VAL A 84 15.46 -4.64 9.55
N ARG A 85 14.34 -4.11 9.05
CA ARG A 85 13.02 -4.21 9.69
C ARG A 85 12.14 -5.19 8.92
N VAL A 86 11.45 -6.06 9.65
CA VAL A 86 10.57 -7.10 9.07
C VAL A 86 9.14 -6.74 9.41
N TYR A 87 8.33 -6.58 8.35
CA TYR A 87 6.93 -6.22 8.45
C TYR A 87 6.04 -7.43 8.15
N TYR A 88 4.98 -7.59 8.94
CA TYR A 88 3.96 -8.63 8.79
C TYR A 88 2.66 -7.98 8.34
N PHE A 89 2.03 -8.58 7.33
CA PHE A 89 0.75 -8.09 6.80
C PHE A 89 -0.34 -9.14 6.97
N LYS A 90 -1.54 -8.69 7.29
CA LYS A 90 -2.76 -9.51 7.30
C LYS A 90 -3.84 -8.79 6.49
N LEU A 91 -4.15 -9.34 5.33
CA LEU A 91 -5.25 -8.88 4.47
C LEU A 91 -6.54 -9.60 4.89
N GLY A 92 -7.62 -8.86 5.09
CA GLY A 92 -8.92 -9.34 5.57
C GLY A 92 -9.91 -8.18 5.68
N LYS A 93 -11.05 -8.34 6.37
CA LYS A 93 -12.05 -7.25 6.57
C LYS A 93 -11.45 -5.99 7.21
N THR A 94 -10.36 -6.15 7.94
CA THR A 94 -9.51 -5.06 8.41
C THR A 94 -8.10 -5.39 7.98
N SER A 95 -7.57 -4.68 6.99
CA SER A 95 -6.19 -4.86 6.53
C SER A 95 -5.26 -4.29 7.59
N ARG A 96 -4.34 -5.11 8.11
CA ARG A 96 -3.39 -4.73 9.16
C ARG A 96 -1.95 -4.97 8.74
N LEU A 97 -1.09 -4.04 9.14
CA LEU A 97 0.37 -4.08 9.03
C LEU A 97 0.96 -4.04 10.44
N SER A 98 1.91 -4.91 10.76
CA SER A 98 2.53 -5.03 12.09
C SER A 98 4.02 -5.32 12.01
N GLU A 99 4.79 -4.90 13.01
CA GLU A 99 6.21 -5.25 13.18
C GLU A 99 6.40 -5.90 14.55
N LYS A 100 6.94 -7.13 14.57
CA LYS A 100 7.18 -7.89 15.81
C LYS A 100 5.94 -7.96 16.75
N GLY A 101 4.75 -8.04 16.17
CA GLY A 101 3.47 -8.08 16.89
C GLY A 101 2.87 -6.71 17.23
N ASN A 102 3.59 -5.61 17.00
CA ASN A 102 3.08 -4.25 17.20
C ASN A 102 2.33 -3.78 15.96
N LEU A 103 1.09 -3.32 16.11
CA LEU A 103 0.32 -2.73 15.00
C LEU A 103 0.98 -1.43 14.54
N LEU A 104 1.33 -1.37 13.27
CA LEU A 104 1.96 -0.21 12.64
C LEU A 104 1.00 0.57 11.75
N ALA A 105 0.12 -0.13 11.04
CA ALA A 105 -0.95 0.52 10.29
C ALA A 105 -2.16 -0.38 10.16
N GLU A 106 -3.33 0.22 10.03
CA GLU A 106 -4.56 -0.47 9.71
C GLU A 106 -5.42 0.35 8.74
N ILE A 107 -6.14 -0.36 7.89
CA ILE A 107 -7.15 0.21 7.00
C ILE A 107 -8.51 -0.35 7.46
N SER A 108 -9.43 0.56 7.71
CA SER A 108 -10.81 0.26 8.04
C SER A 108 -11.75 0.84 6.98
N GLU A 109 -12.89 0.18 6.81
CA GLU A 109 -13.93 0.58 5.88
C GLU A 109 -15.11 1.14 6.66
N GLU A 110 -15.56 2.32 6.27
CA GLU A 110 -16.82 2.90 6.73
C GLU A 110 -17.78 3.01 5.55
N ARG A 111 -18.97 2.44 5.68
CA ARG A 111 -20.05 2.66 4.71
C ARG A 111 -20.89 3.84 5.19
N ASN A 112 -20.89 4.92 4.41
CA ASN A 112 -21.74 6.06 4.72
C ASN A 112 -23.21 5.74 4.41
N ARG A 113 -24.13 6.64 4.80
CA ARG A 113 -25.58 6.46 4.59
C ARG A 113 -25.97 6.34 3.11
N SER A 114 -25.16 6.86 2.18
CA SER A 114 -25.33 6.71 0.73
C SER A 114 -24.77 5.40 0.17
N LYS A 115 -24.29 4.47 1.03
CA LYS A 115 -23.64 3.20 0.67
C LYS A 115 -22.30 3.37 -0.06
N GLU A 116 -21.72 4.56 -0.07
CA GLU A 116 -20.36 4.74 -0.53
C GLU A 116 -19.40 4.29 0.57
N THR A 117 -18.38 3.53 0.16
CA THR A 117 -17.31 3.09 1.06
C THR A 117 -16.26 4.18 1.15
N VAL A 118 -16.01 4.67 2.36
CA VAL A 118 -14.88 5.51 2.69
C VAL A 118 -13.85 4.65 3.41
N PHE A 119 -12.60 4.74 2.98
CA PHE A 119 -11.50 4.00 3.59
C PHE A 119 -10.75 4.94 4.52
N HIS A 120 -10.62 4.52 5.78
CA HIS A 120 -9.85 5.21 6.78
C HIS A 120 -8.57 4.43 7.04
N MET A 121 -7.46 5.13 7.16
CA MET A 121 -6.18 4.51 7.45
C MET A 121 -5.56 5.17 8.68
N ALA A 122 -5.14 4.35 9.62
CA ALA A 122 -4.43 4.80 10.81
C ALA A 122 -3.04 4.16 10.81
N ALA A 123 -2.01 4.94 11.13
CA ALA A 123 -0.64 4.44 11.23
C ALA A 123 0.05 5.00 12.47
N ASP A 124 1.03 4.26 12.97
CA ASP A 124 1.95 4.75 13.97
C ASP A 124 2.77 5.93 13.43
N ASP A 125 3.11 6.88 14.30
CA ASP A 125 3.78 8.13 13.90
C ASP A 125 5.18 7.88 13.31
N GLY A 126 5.83 6.79 13.70
CA GLY A 126 7.15 6.39 13.22
C GLY A 126 7.17 5.66 11.87
N VAL A 127 6.01 5.35 11.29
CA VAL A 127 5.90 4.59 10.03
C VAL A 127 6.07 5.54 8.83
N ASP A 128 6.90 5.16 7.86
CA ASP A 128 7.09 5.97 6.65
C ASP A 128 5.83 6.02 5.77
N ASP A 129 5.46 7.20 5.28
CA ASP A 129 4.28 7.40 4.43
C ASP A 129 4.36 6.63 3.10
N LEU A 130 5.57 6.35 2.61
CA LEU A 130 5.77 5.51 1.43
C LEU A 130 5.44 4.04 1.70
N LEU A 131 5.74 3.54 2.91
CA LEU A 131 5.34 2.21 3.36
C LEU A 131 3.81 2.13 3.53
N ILE A 132 3.19 3.21 4.02
CA ILE A 132 1.72 3.35 4.10
C ILE A 132 1.09 3.27 2.70
N LEU A 133 1.63 3.99 1.71
CA LEU A 133 1.17 3.94 0.32
C LEU A 133 1.38 2.56 -0.32
N LEU A 134 2.50 1.89 -0.05
CA LEU A 134 2.72 0.52 -0.52
C LEU A 134 1.75 -0.46 0.12
N PHE A 135 1.52 -0.35 1.42
CA PHE A 135 0.55 -1.20 2.11
C PHE A 135 -0.87 -0.98 1.59
N LEU A 136 -1.23 0.27 1.28
CA LEU A 136 -2.48 0.60 0.60
C LEU A 136 -2.54 -0.03 -0.80
N HIS A 137 -1.44 -0.06 -1.55
CA HIS A 137 -1.38 -0.73 -2.85
C HIS A 137 -1.72 -2.22 -2.72
N TYR A 138 -1.11 -2.93 -1.77
CA TYR A 138 -1.42 -4.34 -1.52
C TYR A 138 -2.87 -4.55 -1.05
N SER A 139 -3.38 -3.64 -0.23
CA SER A 139 -4.76 -3.72 0.28
C SER A 139 -5.82 -3.38 -0.77
N THR A 140 -5.43 -2.67 -1.84
CA THR A 140 -6.32 -2.28 -2.96
C THR A 140 -6.20 -3.23 -4.15
N LYS A 141 -5.05 -3.91 -4.32
CA LYS A 141 -4.81 -4.99 -5.29
C LYS A 141 -5.62 -6.26 -5.02
N GLU A 142 -6.13 -6.39 -3.80
CA GLU A 142 -7.08 -7.41 -3.36
C GLU A 142 -8.11 -6.79 -2.35
N PHE A 143 -9.16 -6.05 -2.74
CA PHE A 143 -10.40 -6.64 -3.26
C PHE A 143 -10.07 -7.74 -4.26
N ASN A 144 -9.74 -8.93 -3.75
CA ASN A 144 -9.48 -10.12 -4.54
C ASN A 144 -10.52 -10.20 -5.66
N GLY A 145 -10.13 -10.31 -6.93
CA GLY A 145 -11.11 -10.52 -8.00
C GLY A 145 -12.02 -11.67 -7.56
N ILE A 146 -13.34 -11.40 -7.43
CA ILE A 146 -14.40 -12.18 -6.74
C ILE A 146 -15.01 -11.31 -5.58
N GLY A 147 -15.73 -10.22 -5.84
CA GLY A 147 -17.16 -10.23 -6.16
C GLY A 147 -17.57 -11.17 -7.28
N GLY A 148 -17.37 -12.46 -7.05
CA GLY A 148 -18.01 -13.50 -7.84
C GLY A 148 -19.33 -13.65 -7.13
N ASP A 149 -20.40 -13.27 -7.82
CA ASP A 149 -21.68 -13.92 -7.57
C ASP A 149 -21.43 -15.44 -7.61
N GLY A 150 -21.83 -16.09 -6.54
CA GLY A 150 -21.72 -17.51 -6.34
C GLY A 150 -22.39 -17.87 -5.02
N ASP A 151 -23.72 -17.73 -5.01
CA ASP A 151 -24.74 -18.29 -4.10
C ASP A 151 -24.37 -18.52 -2.62
#